data_AF-J3I8Q1-F1
#
_entry.id   AF-J3I8Q1-F1
#
_cell.length_a   1.000
_cell.length_b   1.000
_cell.length_c   1.000
_cell.angle_alpha   90.00
_cell.angle_beta   90.00
_cell.angle_gamma   90.00
#
_symmetry.space_group_name_H-M   'P 1'
#
loop_
_entity.id
_entity.type
_entity.pdbx_description
1 polymer ?
#
loop_
_entity_poly.entity_id
_entity_poly.type
_entity_poly.pdbx_seq_one_letter_code
_entity_poly.pdbx_strand_id
1 'polypeptide(L)'
;MTIEQNSLSIVATGVDVTLDETAGLQNATATPTPSEDANDNDTATSLPSAFSTRLTALGAGTTTGAALSGYTGAVGNAGSDAFTISGGTSGTDISFVDSAGAPLNGLDSGLDTLDGTSILLYTDTNNNIVLGRAGGATGAIVFAAYIEETVTGGKIWTVEYQPLKHPGTTNPDDSVDLTGKVFIGASQNLEFSLAGAPSGQNLFLMFTKLNPATETVNGVVRITDPAIIATGKLPANQSGLDPNSTADDVNITTGDTINTSQAGGPTTFGTNNQMITEQEGIRFSFVTGARQDMTIPNLSQGEADVESNIDFTGVVNVKTVSFDVVQLQSGKSAVVKISAFSTAVESGTQFIDGYANDTKVDIVSVRILNSAGTVLENSAGPENDPGIGITFANGVATLTGIKAGYLIEYTTTAVHNRVLIENGAALNARGNEHADFDIDGLHLFQASITSTEIGSQMNFEDDTPTATGTAVTGTVDEDGLANGIAGGTGDVTGE
;
A
#
# COMPACT_ATOMS: atom_id res chain seq x y z
N MET A 1 25.10 15.60 -13.47
CA MET A 1 25.06 14.81 -12.22
C MET A 1 23.92 13.84 -12.41
N THR A 2 24.23 12.60 -12.77
CA THR A 2 23.23 11.56 -13.01
C THR A 2 22.67 11.20 -11.64
N ILE A 3 21.46 11.66 -11.32
CA ILE A 3 20.72 11.14 -10.17
C ILE A 3 20.15 9.82 -10.67
N GLU A 4 20.86 8.72 -10.39
CA GLU A 4 20.23 7.41 -10.44
C GLU A 4 19.23 7.37 -9.30
N GLN A 5 17.94 7.55 -9.62
CA GLN A 5 16.87 7.30 -8.66
C GLN A 5 16.76 5.77 -8.56
N ASN A 6 17.19 5.22 -7.41
CA ASN A 6 17.11 3.79 -7.12
C ASN A 6 15.65 3.33 -7.30
N SER A 7 15.42 2.28 -8.10
CA SER A 7 14.13 1.58 -8.13
C SER A 7 13.78 1.09 -6.72
N LEU A 8 12.51 1.23 -6.31
CA LEU A 8 12.04 0.68 -5.04
C LEU A 8 12.39 -0.80 -4.94
N SER A 9 13.10 -1.18 -3.89
CA SER A 9 13.48 -2.55 -3.62
C SER A 9 13.30 -2.84 -2.15
N ILE A 10 12.79 -4.03 -1.84
CA ILE A 10 12.81 -4.58 -0.49
C ILE A 10 13.61 -5.88 -0.45
N VAL A 11 14.44 -6.04 0.57
CA VAL A 11 15.32 -7.21 0.71
C VAL A 11 15.37 -7.64 2.17
N ALA A 12 15.03 -8.90 2.45
CA ALA A 12 15.23 -9.50 3.76
C ALA A 12 16.72 -9.50 4.13
N THR A 13 17.04 -9.12 5.37
CA THR A 13 18.43 -9.09 5.86
C THR A 13 18.92 -10.47 6.29
N GLY A 14 18.00 -11.41 6.51
CA GLY A 14 18.26 -12.69 7.15
C GLY A 14 18.41 -12.59 8.67
N VAL A 15 17.98 -11.47 9.28
CA VAL A 15 17.87 -11.35 10.73
C VAL A 15 16.56 -12.00 11.18
N ASP A 16 16.69 -12.99 12.06
CA ASP A 16 15.55 -13.71 12.63
C ASP A 16 14.86 -12.91 13.75
N VAL A 17 13.60 -13.26 13.98
CA VAL A 17 12.82 -13.00 15.19
C VAL A 17 12.31 -14.33 15.71
N THR A 18 13.00 -14.87 16.70
CA THR A 18 12.60 -16.11 17.37
C THR A 18 11.97 -15.80 18.72
N LEU A 19 10.73 -16.26 18.91
CA LEU A 19 10.00 -16.26 20.17
C LEU A 19 10.00 -17.67 20.73
N ASP A 20 10.50 -17.86 21.94
CA ASP A 20 10.49 -19.17 22.62
C ASP A 20 9.30 -19.22 23.61
N GLU A 21 8.49 -20.27 23.52
CA GLU A 21 7.36 -20.50 24.42
C GLU A 21 7.82 -20.86 25.86
N THR A 22 9.09 -21.20 26.05
CA THR A 22 9.73 -21.52 27.32
C THR A 22 9.63 -20.36 28.29
N ALA A 23 9.12 -20.66 29.49
CA ALA A 23 8.95 -19.66 30.55
C ALA A 23 10.26 -18.95 30.92
N GLY A 24 10.35 -17.66 30.64
CA GLY A 24 11.55 -16.88 30.89
C GLY A 24 11.76 -15.83 29.81
N LEU A 25 12.99 -15.31 29.71
CA LEU A 25 13.45 -14.64 28.50
C LEU A 25 14.55 -15.52 27.93
N GLN A 26 14.37 -16.01 26.71
CA GLN A 26 15.40 -16.70 25.96
C GLN A 26 16.07 -15.69 25.02
N ASN A 27 17.30 -15.35 25.38
CA ASN A 27 18.19 -14.51 24.58
C ASN A 27 19.61 -14.61 25.13
N ALA A 28 20.58 -14.19 24.32
CA ALA A 28 22.01 -14.27 24.64
C ALA A 28 22.45 -13.66 25.99
N THR A 29 21.66 -12.77 26.60
CA THR A 29 21.98 -12.14 27.88
C THR A 29 21.29 -12.80 29.05
N ALA A 30 20.00 -13.13 28.92
CA ALA A 30 19.19 -13.71 29.99
C ALA A 30 19.46 -15.22 30.14
N THR A 31 19.57 -15.93 29.02
CA THR A 31 19.83 -17.38 28.97
C THR A 31 21.00 -17.67 28.04
N PRO A 32 22.25 -17.40 28.46
CA PRO A 32 23.44 -17.61 27.61
C PRO A 32 23.80 -19.10 27.38
N THR A 33 23.12 -20.01 28.07
CA THR A 33 23.29 -21.47 27.94
C THR A 33 21.97 -22.19 28.24
N PRO A 34 21.60 -23.23 27.49
CA PRO A 34 22.26 -23.76 26.29
C PRO A 34 22.32 -22.76 25.12
N SER A 35 23.04 -23.12 24.05
CA SER A 35 23.28 -22.19 22.94
C SER A 35 22.05 -21.88 22.11
N GLU A 36 21.06 -22.78 22.12
CA GLU A 36 19.79 -22.59 21.42
C GLU A 36 18.98 -21.48 22.13
N ASP A 37 18.70 -21.57 23.43
CA ASP A 37 18.07 -20.49 24.22
C ASP A 37 18.79 -19.12 24.10
N ALA A 38 20.10 -19.15 23.83
CA ALA A 38 20.92 -17.94 23.69
C ALA A 38 20.78 -17.27 22.32
N ASN A 39 20.30 -17.99 21.30
CA ASN A 39 20.16 -17.49 19.94
C ASN A 39 18.79 -16.81 19.69
N ASP A 40 17.85 -16.96 20.63
CA ASP A 40 16.51 -16.38 20.61
C ASP A 40 16.47 -14.86 20.82
N ASN A 41 15.28 -14.29 20.61
CA ASN A 41 15.07 -12.86 20.58
C ASN A 41 14.00 -12.35 21.56
N ASP A 42 13.69 -13.13 22.60
CA ASP A 42 12.71 -12.75 23.59
C ASP A 42 13.05 -11.42 24.25
N THR A 43 12.02 -10.62 24.48
CA THR A 43 12.17 -9.28 25.04
C THR A 43 11.07 -8.94 26.03
N ALA A 44 11.47 -8.27 27.12
CA ALA A 44 10.55 -7.60 28.04
C ALA A 44 10.36 -6.12 27.70
N THR A 45 10.84 -5.67 26.54
CA THR A 45 10.69 -4.29 26.07
C THR A 45 9.21 -4.01 25.80
N SER A 46 8.73 -2.82 26.18
CA SER A 46 7.36 -2.43 25.89
C SER A 46 7.11 -2.40 24.39
N LEU A 47 6.05 -3.08 23.96
CA LEU A 47 5.63 -3.10 22.55
C LEU A 47 5.42 -1.67 22.01
N PRO A 48 5.64 -1.45 20.71
CA PRO A 48 5.26 -0.20 20.05
C PRO A 48 3.82 0.20 20.37
N SER A 49 3.58 1.49 20.59
CA SER A 49 2.28 2.00 21.05
C SER A 49 1.15 1.73 20.06
N ALA A 50 1.43 1.84 18.76
CA ALA A 50 0.48 1.51 17.69
C ALA A 50 0.06 0.04 17.74
N PHE A 51 1.03 -0.85 17.99
CA PHE A 51 0.80 -2.28 18.07
C PHE A 51 0.00 -2.67 19.32
N SER A 52 0.48 -2.28 20.50
CA SER A 52 -0.17 -2.59 21.79
C SER A 52 -1.59 -2.02 21.89
N THR A 53 -1.82 -0.79 21.40
CA THR A 53 -3.15 -0.18 21.36
C THR A 53 -4.09 -0.98 20.45
N ARG A 54 -3.60 -1.39 19.28
CA ARG A 54 -4.42 -2.16 18.33
C ARG A 54 -4.77 -3.54 18.87
N LEU A 55 -3.82 -4.27 19.45
CA LEU A 55 -4.06 -5.58 20.07
C LEU A 55 -5.06 -5.50 21.24
N THR A 56 -4.97 -4.43 22.05
CA THR A 56 -5.94 -4.16 23.11
C THR A 56 -7.35 -3.93 22.54
N ALA A 57 -7.45 -3.13 21.47
CA ALA A 57 -8.74 -2.88 20.81
C ALA A 57 -9.33 -4.13 20.17
N LEU A 58 -8.50 -5.04 19.69
CA LEU A 58 -8.88 -6.34 19.14
C LEU A 58 -9.23 -7.39 20.22
N GLY A 59 -8.98 -7.08 21.51
CA GLY A 59 -9.26 -7.98 22.61
C GLY A 59 -8.35 -9.21 22.65
N ALA A 60 -7.08 -9.09 22.23
CA ALA A 60 -6.15 -10.21 22.13
C ALA A 60 -5.87 -10.90 23.49
N GLY A 61 -5.97 -10.17 24.61
CA GLY A 61 -5.73 -10.70 25.95
C GLY A 61 -4.32 -10.41 26.45
N THR A 62 -3.79 -11.29 27.30
CA THR A 62 -2.43 -11.18 27.86
C THR A 62 -1.47 -12.03 27.02
N THR A 63 -0.34 -11.43 26.65
CA THR A 63 0.71 -12.12 25.88
C THR A 63 1.43 -13.17 26.73
N THR A 64 1.80 -14.30 26.14
CA THR A 64 2.65 -15.35 26.74
C THR A 64 4.13 -14.97 26.62
N GLY A 65 4.55 -14.50 25.45
CA GLY A 65 5.89 -14.02 25.16
C GLY A 65 5.90 -12.93 24.08
N ALA A 66 7.04 -12.27 23.92
CA ALA A 66 7.26 -11.29 22.86
C ALA A 66 8.73 -11.35 22.42
N ALA A 67 8.97 -11.24 21.12
CA ALA A 67 10.32 -11.18 20.56
C ALA A 67 10.47 -9.99 19.60
N LEU A 68 11.72 -9.56 19.43
CA LEU A 68 12.10 -8.45 18.54
C LEU A 68 13.28 -8.86 17.68
N SER A 69 13.17 -8.73 16.37
CA SER A 69 14.20 -9.18 15.41
C SER A 69 15.62 -8.77 15.82
N GLY A 70 16.51 -9.75 15.93
CA GLY A 70 17.93 -9.57 16.31
C GLY A 70 18.16 -8.98 17.71
N TYR A 71 17.18 -9.04 18.61
CA TYR A 71 17.34 -8.63 20.01
C TYR A 71 18.16 -9.66 20.78
N THR A 72 19.11 -9.20 21.60
CA THR A 72 20.04 -10.09 22.34
C THR A 72 19.98 -9.93 23.86
N GLY A 73 19.09 -9.07 24.37
CA GLY A 73 19.03 -8.72 25.79
C GLY A 73 20.13 -7.78 26.29
N ALA A 74 21.15 -7.49 25.48
CA ALA A 74 22.27 -6.64 25.88
C ALA A 74 21.80 -5.20 26.15
N VAL A 75 22.43 -4.52 27.13
CA VAL A 75 22.07 -3.15 27.50
C VAL A 75 22.16 -2.22 26.28
N GLY A 76 21.05 -1.59 25.91
CA GLY A 76 20.96 -0.67 24.78
C GLY A 76 20.78 -1.36 23.41
N ASN A 77 20.72 -2.69 23.35
CA ASN A 77 20.24 -3.38 22.17
C ASN A 77 18.75 -3.08 21.99
N ALA A 78 18.36 -2.68 20.78
CA ALA A 78 16.99 -2.32 20.42
C ALA A 78 16.50 -3.12 19.21
N GLY A 79 17.05 -4.33 19.00
CA GLY A 79 16.83 -5.12 17.79
C GLY A 79 17.56 -4.60 16.56
N SER A 80 17.44 -5.35 15.47
CA SER A 80 18.04 -5.13 14.16
C SER A 80 16.98 -5.24 13.06
N ASP A 81 17.19 -4.54 11.95
CA ASP A 81 16.27 -4.55 10.82
C ASP A 81 16.18 -5.96 10.20
N ALA A 82 14.97 -6.50 10.10
CA ALA A 82 14.66 -7.79 9.47
C ALA A 82 14.63 -7.67 7.94
N PHE A 83 14.41 -6.46 7.42
CA PHE A 83 14.45 -6.16 6.00
C PHE A 83 14.97 -4.73 5.78
N THR A 84 15.49 -4.50 4.58
CA THR A 84 15.94 -3.18 4.12
C THR A 84 15.14 -2.72 2.92
N ILE A 85 14.96 -1.41 2.81
CA ILE A 85 14.30 -0.72 1.71
C ILE A 85 15.30 0.21 1.04
N SER A 86 15.30 0.22 -0.27
CA SER A 86 16.02 1.20 -1.07
C SER A 86 15.09 1.84 -2.09
N GLY A 87 15.30 3.12 -2.42
CA GLY A 87 14.42 3.85 -3.35
C GLY A 87 13.09 4.33 -2.75
N GLY A 88 12.85 4.12 -1.45
CA GLY A 88 11.67 4.62 -0.75
C GLY A 88 11.61 6.15 -0.67
N THR A 89 10.39 6.68 -0.64
CA THR A 89 10.08 8.12 -0.52
C THR A 89 9.09 8.36 0.61
N SER A 90 8.73 9.62 0.89
CA SER A 90 7.74 9.94 1.93
C SER A 90 6.33 9.36 1.67
N GLY A 91 6.06 8.87 0.45
CA GLY A 91 4.81 8.19 0.08
C GLY A 91 4.95 6.67 -0.02
N THR A 92 6.02 6.09 0.52
CA THR A 92 6.20 4.64 0.59
C THR A 92 5.43 4.08 1.78
N ASP A 93 4.59 3.08 1.52
CA ASP A 93 3.84 2.31 2.52
C ASP A 93 4.40 0.88 2.60
N ILE A 94 4.58 0.38 3.82
CA ILE A 94 5.17 -0.93 4.12
C ILE A 94 4.13 -1.78 4.85
N SER A 95 3.92 -3.02 4.40
CA SER A 95 2.85 -3.85 4.95
C SER A 95 3.17 -5.35 4.94
N PHE A 96 2.45 -6.10 5.76
CA PHE A 96 2.40 -7.55 5.63
C PHE A 96 1.45 -7.96 4.52
N VAL A 97 1.95 -8.79 3.60
CA VAL A 97 1.23 -9.26 2.42
C VAL A 97 1.46 -10.76 2.18
N ASP A 98 0.68 -11.35 1.29
CA ASP A 98 0.90 -12.69 0.75
C ASP A 98 1.96 -12.69 -0.35
N SER A 99 2.24 -13.87 -0.91
CA SER A 99 3.22 -14.06 -1.99
C SER A 99 2.87 -13.36 -3.31
N ALA A 100 1.63 -12.89 -3.47
CA ALA A 100 1.18 -12.11 -4.62
C ALA A 100 1.16 -10.59 -4.33
N GLY A 101 1.58 -10.16 -3.13
CA GLY A 101 1.58 -8.76 -2.71
C GLY A 101 0.21 -8.25 -2.26
N ALA A 102 -0.76 -9.12 -2.02
CA ALA A 102 -2.09 -8.75 -1.52
C ALA A 102 -2.16 -8.89 0.02
N PRO A 103 -3.04 -8.13 0.72
CA PRO A 103 -3.26 -8.34 2.15
C PRO A 103 -3.69 -9.77 2.46
N LEU A 104 -3.12 -10.37 3.50
CA LEU A 104 -3.50 -11.70 3.98
C LEU A 104 -4.95 -11.67 4.45
N ASN A 105 -5.76 -12.62 3.98
CA ASN A 105 -7.19 -12.68 4.30
C ASN A 105 -7.68 -14.13 4.41
N GLY A 106 -7.26 -14.81 5.48
CA GLY A 106 -7.63 -16.19 5.74
C GLY A 106 -6.70 -17.21 5.10
N LEU A 107 -5.45 -16.82 4.78
CA LEU A 107 -4.44 -17.77 4.32
C LEU A 107 -4.06 -18.71 5.46
N ASP A 108 -4.05 -20.00 5.20
CA ASP A 108 -3.58 -21.00 6.17
C ASP A 108 -2.08 -20.86 6.42
N SER A 109 -1.71 -20.58 7.68
CA SER A 109 -0.31 -20.46 8.09
C SER A 109 0.44 -21.79 7.99
N GLY A 110 -0.27 -22.92 8.07
CA GLY A 110 0.32 -24.24 8.27
C GLY A 110 0.64 -24.56 9.73
N LEU A 111 0.32 -23.64 10.65
CA LEU A 111 0.43 -23.83 12.10
C LEU A 111 -0.94 -24.16 12.69
N ASP A 112 -0.94 -24.97 13.74
CA ASP A 112 -2.13 -25.30 14.52
C ASP A 112 -1.92 -24.86 15.97
N THR A 113 -3.03 -24.54 16.64
CA THR A 113 -3.06 -24.49 18.12
C THR A 113 -2.88 -25.89 18.71
N LEU A 114 -2.58 -26.00 20.01
CA LEU A 114 -2.42 -27.29 20.69
C LEU A 114 -3.59 -28.26 20.51
N ASP A 115 -4.83 -27.76 20.36
CA ASP A 115 -6.01 -28.60 20.15
C ASP A 115 -6.23 -29.06 18.69
N GLY A 116 -5.33 -28.64 17.79
CA GLY A 116 -5.38 -28.97 16.36
C GLY A 116 -6.24 -28.02 15.53
N THR A 117 -6.68 -26.88 16.07
CA THR A 117 -7.35 -25.85 15.27
C THR A 117 -6.32 -25.07 14.45
N SER A 118 -6.50 -25.08 13.13
CA SER A 118 -5.61 -24.37 12.20
C SER A 118 -5.66 -22.86 12.37
N ILE A 119 -4.52 -22.22 12.15
CA ILE A 119 -4.34 -20.78 12.34
C ILE A 119 -4.35 -20.10 10.97
N LEU A 120 -5.28 -19.16 10.78
CA LEU A 120 -5.42 -18.41 9.54
C LEU A 120 -4.87 -16.99 9.72
N LEU A 121 -4.16 -16.51 8.70
CA LEU A 121 -3.46 -15.22 8.68
C LEU A 121 -4.34 -14.11 8.12
N TYR A 122 -4.32 -12.96 8.80
CA TYR A 122 -5.04 -11.76 8.41
C TYR A 122 -4.15 -10.52 8.57
N THR A 123 -3.94 -9.76 7.50
CA THR A 123 -3.41 -8.40 7.59
C THR A 123 -4.48 -7.52 8.21
N ASP A 124 -4.13 -6.80 9.27
CA ASP A 124 -5.07 -5.92 9.98
C ASP A 124 -5.36 -4.64 9.16
N THR A 125 -6.37 -3.88 9.57
CA THR A 125 -6.63 -2.52 9.06
C THR A 125 -5.44 -1.58 9.23
N ASN A 126 -4.61 -1.78 10.26
CA ASN A 126 -3.24 -1.31 10.26
C ASN A 126 -2.39 -2.40 9.59
N ASN A 127 -2.02 -2.16 8.34
CA ASN A 127 -1.34 -3.10 7.44
C ASN A 127 0.08 -3.47 7.90
N ASN A 128 0.66 -2.74 8.86
CA ASN A 128 1.89 -3.14 9.56
C ASN A 128 1.67 -4.31 10.53
N ILE A 129 0.44 -4.77 10.75
CA ILE A 129 0.12 -5.89 11.65
C ILE A 129 -0.42 -7.07 10.85
N VAL A 130 0.12 -8.26 11.14
CA VAL A 130 -0.47 -9.55 10.74
C VAL A 130 -0.92 -10.31 11.97
N LEU A 131 -2.09 -10.94 11.89
CA LEU A 131 -2.71 -11.71 12.97
C LEU A 131 -2.83 -13.17 12.55
N GLY A 132 -2.36 -14.09 13.40
CA GLY A 132 -2.71 -15.50 13.33
C GLY A 132 -3.96 -15.77 14.18
N ARG A 133 -5.07 -16.19 13.56
CA ARG A 133 -6.35 -16.44 14.25
C ARG A 133 -6.78 -17.89 14.16
N ALA A 134 -7.21 -18.47 15.27
CA ALA A 134 -7.72 -19.84 15.31
C ALA A 134 -9.01 -20.00 14.48
N GLY A 135 -8.96 -20.81 13.43
CA GLY A 135 -10.11 -21.28 12.64
C GLY A 135 -10.79 -20.25 11.73
N GLY A 136 -10.56 -18.94 11.88
CA GLY A 136 -11.21 -17.93 11.06
C GLY A 136 -11.05 -16.48 11.53
N ALA A 137 -11.62 -15.55 10.76
CA ALA A 137 -11.45 -14.09 10.94
C ALA A 137 -11.96 -13.57 12.30
N THR A 138 -12.92 -14.25 12.92
CA THR A 138 -13.45 -13.92 14.24
C THR A 138 -12.88 -14.81 15.35
N GLY A 139 -11.93 -15.69 15.01
CA GLY A 139 -11.23 -16.56 15.95
C GLY A 139 -10.37 -15.77 16.93
N ALA A 140 -10.03 -16.42 18.04
CA ALA A 140 -9.07 -15.86 18.98
C ALA A 140 -7.72 -15.62 18.30
N ILE A 141 -7.04 -14.54 18.68
CA ILE A 141 -5.68 -14.26 18.22
C ILE A 141 -4.76 -15.23 18.95
N VAL A 142 -3.97 -15.99 18.19
CA VAL A 142 -2.99 -16.96 18.70
C VAL A 142 -1.63 -16.30 18.76
N PHE A 143 -1.23 -15.62 17.69
CA PHE A 143 -0.06 -14.76 17.65
C PHE A 143 -0.34 -13.53 16.78
N ALA A 144 0.51 -12.52 16.92
CA ALA A 144 0.52 -11.36 16.05
C ALA A 144 1.96 -10.91 15.78
N ALA A 145 2.18 -10.28 14.63
CA ALA A 145 3.44 -9.63 14.32
C ALA A 145 3.24 -8.19 13.86
N TYR A 146 4.26 -7.37 14.06
CA TYR A 146 4.23 -5.94 13.76
C TYR A 146 5.52 -5.45 13.10
N ILE A 147 5.36 -4.65 12.05
CA ILE A 147 6.45 -3.94 11.39
C ILE A 147 6.71 -2.62 12.13
N GLU A 148 7.86 -2.53 12.81
CA GLU A 148 8.40 -1.26 13.28
C GLU A 148 9.33 -0.70 12.21
N GLU A 149 8.81 0.22 11.41
CA GLU A 149 9.58 0.87 10.34
C GLU A 149 10.77 1.67 10.87
N THR A 150 11.89 1.57 10.17
CA THR A 150 13.10 2.35 10.39
C THR A 150 13.38 3.23 9.18
N VAL A 151 14.41 4.07 9.26
CA VAL A 151 14.78 5.01 8.16
C VAL A 151 15.08 4.27 6.84
N THR A 152 15.57 3.03 6.92
CA THR A 152 16.04 2.27 5.75
C THR A 152 15.45 0.86 5.67
N GLY A 153 14.40 0.55 6.42
CA GLY A 153 13.94 -0.82 6.58
C GLY A 153 12.86 -0.95 7.64
N GLY A 154 12.88 -2.09 8.34
CA GLY A 154 12.00 -2.29 9.49
C GLY A 154 12.43 -3.48 10.33
N LYS A 155 12.08 -3.41 11.61
CA LYS A 155 12.20 -4.50 12.57
C LYS A 155 10.87 -5.22 12.66
N ILE A 156 10.91 -6.49 13.07
CA ILE A 156 9.70 -7.28 13.29
C ILE A 156 9.59 -7.58 14.77
N TRP A 157 8.41 -7.30 15.30
CA TRP A 157 7.95 -7.78 16.60
C TRP A 157 7.05 -8.98 16.39
N THR A 158 7.21 -10.01 17.21
CA THR A 158 6.23 -11.10 17.35
C THR A 158 5.73 -11.13 18.78
N VAL A 159 4.46 -11.46 18.94
CA VAL A 159 3.83 -11.71 20.24
C VAL A 159 2.92 -12.91 20.12
N GLU A 160 2.83 -13.65 21.20
CA GLU A 160 1.98 -14.84 21.28
C GLU A 160 0.99 -14.75 22.44
N TYR A 161 -0.15 -15.40 22.28
CA TYR A 161 -1.27 -15.44 23.22
C TYR A 161 -1.72 -16.86 23.55
N GLN A 162 -1.43 -17.83 22.69
CA GLN A 162 -1.71 -19.24 22.90
C GLN A 162 -0.57 -20.06 22.32
N PRO A 163 -0.15 -21.14 22.99
CA PRO A 163 0.90 -22.01 22.50
C PRO A 163 0.53 -22.68 21.17
N LEU A 164 1.53 -22.84 20.34
CA LEU A 164 1.49 -23.49 19.06
C LEU A 164 1.73 -24.99 19.21
N LYS A 165 1.29 -25.74 18.22
CA LYS A 165 1.57 -27.16 18.15
C LYS A 165 2.85 -27.41 17.37
N HIS A 166 3.83 -27.97 18.06
CA HIS A 166 5.11 -28.36 17.47
C HIS A 166 5.09 -29.83 16.99
N PRO A 167 5.80 -30.17 15.90
CA PRO A 167 5.87 -31.54 15.37
C PRO A 167 6.65 -32.51 16.26
N GLY A 168 7.65 -32.04 16.97
CA GLY A 168 8.41 -32.73 18.00
C GLY A 168 7.69 -32.72 19.35
N THR A 169 8.01 -33.70 20.22
CA THR A 169 7.46 -33.74 21.59
C THR A 169 8.54 -33.88 22.65
N THR A 170 9.81 -33.75 22.26
CA THR A 170 10.98 -34.01 23.11
C THR A 170 12.13 -33.04 22.89
N ASN A 171 12.01 -32.13 21.92
CA ASN A 171 13.00 -31.11 21.63
C ASN A 171 12.39 -29.77 22.07
N PRO A 172 12.90 -29.12 23.13
CA PRO A 172 12.44 -27.78 23.51
C PRO A 172 12.65 -26.80 22.35
N ASP A 173 13.75 -26.92 21.63
CA ASP A 173 14.06 -25.99 20.55
C ASP A 173 13.44 -26.45 19.20
N ASP A 174 12.24 -27.07 19.23
CA ASP A 174 11.55 -27.48 18.00
C ASP A 174 10.90 -26.27 17.36
N SER A 175 11.49 -25.77 16.28
CA SER A 175 11.04 -24.52 15.66
C SER A 175 9.96 -24.73 14.60
N VAL A 176 8.95 -23.86 14.61
CA VAL A 176 7.98 -23.68 13.52
C VAL A 176 7.99 -22.25 13.02
N ASP A 177 7.72 -22.05 11.72
CA ASP A 177 7.82 -20.74 11.08
C ASP A 177 6.64 -20.45 10.15
N LEU A 178 6.74 -19.31 9.44
CA LEU A 178 5.75 -18.88 8.45
C LEU A 178 6.31 -18.92 7.02
N THR A 179 7.26 -19.82 6.76
CA THR A 179 7.98 -19.91 5.48
C THR A 179 7.03 -19.93 4.29
N GLY A 180 7.21 -18.96 3.39
CA GLY A 180 6.45 -18.81 2.15
C GLY A 180 4.99 -18.37 2.35
N LYS A 181 4.62 -17.98 3.57
CA LYS A 181 3.27 -17.50 3.91
C LYS A 181 3.22 -15.99 4.06
N VAL A 182 4.21 -15.42 4.73
CA VAL A 182 4.25 -14.00 5.08
C VAL A 182 5.38 -13.30 4.33
N PHE A 183 5.03 -12.16 3.73
CA PHE A 183 5.94 -11.30 2.99
C PHE A 183 5.84 -9.88 3.52
N ILE A 184 6.91 -9.10 3.38
CA ILE A 184 6.85 -7.65 3.50
C ILE A 184 6.67 -7.07 2.11
N GLY A 185 5.58 -6.34 1.90
CA GLY A 185 5.32 -5.56 0.70
C GLY A 185 5.72 -4.12 0.92
N ALA A 186 6.40 -3.52 -0.06
CA ALA A 186 6.52 -2.08 -0.16
C ALA A 186 5.64 -1.58 -1.31
N SER A 187 5.00 -0.43 -1.14
CA SER A 187 4.28 0.27 -2.20
C SER A 187 4.66 1.74 -2.17
N GLN A 188 4.60 2.46 -3.30
CA GLN A 188 4.89 3.90 -3.33
C GLN A 188 4.09 4.58 -4.43
N ASN A 189 3.91 5.89 -4.32
CA ASN A 189 3.39 6.69 -5.43
C ASN A 189 4.35 6.67 -6.62
N LEU A 190 3.80 6.52 -7.83
CA LEU A 190 4.55 6.72 -9.05
C LEU A 190 4.56 8.22 -9.36
N GLU A 191 5.72 8.84 -9.19
CA GLU A 191 5.94 10.25 -9.51
C GLU A 191 6.21 10.42 -11.01
N PHE A 192 5.42 11.28 -11.64
CA PHE A 192 5.53 11.56 -13.07
C PHE A 192 6.34 12.84 -13.32
N SER A 193 7.12 12.85 -14.40
CA SER A 193 7.95 14.00 -14.75
C SER A 193 7.34 14.80 -15.90
N LEU A 194 7.25 16.11 -15.69
CA LEU A 194 6.92 17.10 -16.73
C LEU A 194 8.15 17.89 -17.19
N ALA A 195 9.35 17.43 -16.81
CA ALA A 195 10.58 18.04 -17.28
C ALA A 195 10.64 17.90 -18.81
N GLY A 196 10.77 19.03 -19.50
CA GLY A 196 10.78 19.08 -20.96
C GLY A 196 9.41 19.04 -21.62
N ALA A 197 8.31 19.17 -20.87
CA ALA A 197 6.97 19.33 -21.45
C ALA A 197 6.94 20.52 -22.43
N PRO A 198 6.36 20.39 -23.64
CA PRO A 198 6.26 21.50 -24.58
C PRO A 198 5.47 22.65 -23.95
N SER A 199 5.86 23.90 -24.23
CA SER A 199 5.12 25.09 -23.75
C SER A 199 4.05 25.49 -24.75
N GLY A 200 2.94 26.06 -24.26
CA GLY A 200 1.86 26.58 -25.09
C GLY A 200 0.55 25.83 -24.90
N GLN A 201 -0.33 25.93 -25.90
CA GLN A 201 -1.56 25.14 -25.97
C GLN A 201 -1.25 23.85 -26.72
N ASN A 202 -1.69 22.73 -26.17
CA ASN A 202 -1.51 21.39 -26.73
C ASN A 202 -2.85 20.66 -26.74
N LEU A 203 -3.06 19.74 -27.69
CA LEU A 203 -4.23 18.85 -27.66
C LEU A 203 -4.12 17.84 -26.50
N PHE A 204 -2.94 17.25 -26.37
CA PHE A 204 -2.62 16.30 -25.31
C PHE A 204 -1.21 16.51 -24.79
N LEU A 205 -0.94 15.98 -23.60
CA LEU A 205 0.40 15.70 -23.14
C LEU A 205 0.48 14.24 -22.74
N MET A 206 1.47 13.51 -23.26
CA MET A 206 1.79 12.16 -22.81
C MET A 206 3.13 12.20 -22.07
N PHE A 207 3.16 11.73 -20.83
CA PHE A 207 4.32 11.84 -19.95
C PHE A 207 4.45 10.64 -19.02
N THR A 208 5.66 10.41 -18.54
CA THR A 208 6.01 9.24 -17.73
C THR A 208 6.97 9.66 -16.60
N LYS A 209 7.43 8.70 -15.79
CA LYS A 209 8.47 8.95 -14.79
C LYS A 209 9.81 9.31 -15.44
N LEU A 210 10.74 9.85 -14.66
CA LEU A 210 12.11 10.06 -15.13
C LEU A 210 12.80 8.69 -15.37
N ASN A 211 13.51 8.56 -16.49
CA ASN A 211 14.23 7.33 -16.88
C ASN A 211 13.32 6.07 -16.90
N PRO A 212 12.26 6.05 -17.73
CA PRO A 212 11.37 4.89 -17.82
C PRO A 212 12.08 3.65 -18.37
N ALA A 213 11.63 2.47 -17.95
CA ALA A 213 11.95 1.21 -18.62
C ALA A 213 11.39 1.22 -20.05
N THR A 214 12.18 0.72 -20.99
CA THR A 214 11.81 0.69 -22.41
C THR A 214 12.10 -0.66 -23.06
N GLU A 215 11.35 -0.96 -24.11
CA GLU A 215 11.59 -2.09 -25.00
C GLU A 215 11.41 -1.66 -26.46
N THR A 216 11.98 -2.42 -27.39
CA THR A 216 11.75 -2.20 -28.83
C THR A 216 10.79 -3.25 -29.37
N VAL A 217 9.60 -2.82 -29.78
CA VAL A 217 8.57 -3.68 -30.37
C VAL A 217 8.33 -3.22 -31.80
N ASN A 218 8.56 -4.11 -32.77
CA ASN A 218 8.38 -3.84 -34.20
C ASN A 218 9.11 -2.56 -34.70
N GLY A 219 10.29 -2.28 -34.14
CA GLY A 219 11.09 -1.11 -34.52
C GLY A 219 10.68 0.22 -33.86
N VAL A 220 9.69 0.21 -32.97
CA VAL A 220 9.29 1.37 -32.16
C VAL A 220 9.79 1.16 -30.73
N VAL A 221 10.44 2.17 -30.15
CA VAL A 221 10.83 2.14 -28.74
C VAL A 221 9.62 2.54 -27.89
N ARG A 222 9.21 1.65 -26.99
CA ARG A 222 8.02 1.79 -26.14
C ARG A 222 8.43 1.82 -24.67
N ILE A 223 7.77 2.68 -23.92
CA ILE A 223 7.88 2.79 -22.47
C ILE A 223 6.99 1.73 -21.83
N THR A 224 7.57 0.82 -21.05
CA THR A 224 6.84 -0.28 -20.39
C THR A 224 6.30 0.13 -19.02
N ASP A 225 6.95 1.08 -18.35
CA ASP A 225 6.41 1.74 -17.17
C ASP A 225 5.09 2.48 -17.49
N PRO A 226 4.24 2.76 -16.50
CA PRO A 226 3.05 3.57 -16.75
C PRO A 226 3.39 4.95 -17.31
N ALA A 227 2.49 5.45 -18.13
CA ALA A 227 2.45 6.81 -18.62
C ALA A 227 1.05 7.40 -18.39
N ILE A 228 0.99 8.72 -18.33
CA ILE A 228 -0.24 9.49 -18.25
C ILE A 228 -0.44 10.20 -19.59
N ILE A 229 -1.68 10.19 -20.08
CA ILE A 229 -2.15 11.10 -21.12
C ILE A 229 -3.09 12.10 -20.49
N ALA A 230 -2.78 13.39 -20.59
CA ALA A 230 -3.63 14.49 -20.16
C ALA A 230 -4.25 15.22 -21.36
N THR A 231 -5.54 15.50 -21.30
CA THR A 231 -6.27 16.35 -22.26
C THR A 231 -7.20 17.31 -21.53
N GLY A 232 -7.67 18.35 -22.22
CA GLY A 232 -8.80 19.14 -21.71
C GLY A 232 -10.03 18.28 -21.47
N LYS A 233 -11.06 18.86 -20.85
CA LYS A 233 -12.32 18.16 -20.55
C LYS A 233 -13.08 17.75 -21.82
N LEU A 234 -13.13 18.62 -22.81
CA LEU A 234 -13.73 18.40 -24.13
C LEU A 234 -12.73 18.81 -25.22
N PRO A 235 -11.64 18.04 -25.43
CA PRO A 235 -10.65 18.38 -26.44
C PRO A 235 -11.25 18.26 -27.83
N ALA A 236 -10.68 18.97 -28.80
CA ALA A 236 -11.09 18.81 -30.19
C ALA A 236 -10.80 17.37 -30.63
N ASN A 237 -11.83 16.63 -31.06
CA ASN A 237 -11.62 15.37 -31.77
C ASN A 237 -11.01 15.71 -33.12
N GLN A 238 -9.69 15.75 -33.20
CA GLN A 238 -8.99 16.28 -34.36
C GLN A 238 -9.37 15.49 -35.58
N SER A 239 -9.51 14.17 -35.49
CA SER A 239 -9.83 13.29 -36.62
C SER A 239 -11.25 13.47 -37.21
N GLY A 240 -12.04 14.42 -36.70
CA GLY A 240 -13.32 14.78 -37.26
C GLY A 240 -14.41 13.75 -36.97
N LEU A 241 -15.27 13.48 -37.96
CA LEU A 241 -16.33 12.46 -37.87
C LEU A 241 -15.86 11.09 -38.37
N ASP A 242 -14.83 11.05 -39.23
CA ASP A 242 -14.21 9.83 -39.72
C ASP A 242 -12.75 9.72 -39.25
N PRO A 243 -12.43 8.89 -38.24
CA PRO A 243 -11.08 8.79 -37.69
C PRO A 243 -10.02 8.24 -38.65
N ASN A 244 -10.41 7.90 -39.89
CA ASN A 244 -9.53 7.43 -40.96
C ASN A 244 -9.29 8.48 -42.06
N SER A 245 -9.82 9.70 -41.89
CA SER A 245 -9.74 10.79 -42.86
C SER A 245 -9.09 12.01 -42.21
N THR A 246 -8.12 12.62 -42.89
CA THR A 246 -7.56 13.93 -42.48
C THR A 246 -8.28 15.11 -43.14
N ALA A 247 -9.30 14.84 -43.96
CA ALA A 247 -10.01 15.86 -44.74
C ALA A 247 -11.02 16.65 -43.89
N ASP A 248 -11.48 16.05 -42.79
CA ASP A 248 -12.37 16.62 -41.79
C ASP A 248 -11.64 16.99 -40.50
N ASP A 249 -10.30 17.04 -40.54
CA ASP A 249 -9.51 17.37 -39.36
C ASP A 249 -9.86 18.77 -38.83
N VAL A 250 -10.14 18.87 -37.53
CA VAL A 250 -10.45 20.14 -36.87
C VAL A 250 -9.26 20.69 -36.08
N ASN A 251 -9.21 22.01 -35.96
CA ASN A 251 -8.14 22.67 -35.20
C ASN A 251 -8.35 22.45 -33.69
N ILE A 252 -7.25 22.22 -32.96
CA ILE A 252 -7.28 21.99 -31.50
C ILE A 252 -7.99 23.12 -30.72
N THR A 253 -7.96 24.35 -31.25
CA THR A 253 -8.64 25.52 -30.65
C THR A 253 -10.16 25.48 -30.73
N THR A 254 -10.74 24.46 -31.35
CA THR A 254 -12.20 24.22 -31.36
C THR A 254 -12.69 23.47 -30.13
N GLY A 255 -11.79 22.93 -29.32
CA GLY A 255 -12.08 22.29 -28.04
C GLY A 255 -11.11 22.75 -26.93
N ASP A 256 -11.19 22.08 -25.78
CA ASP A 256 -10.35 22.38 -24.63
C ASP A 256 -8.90 21.92 -24.84
N THR A 257 -7.95 22.78 -24.51
CA THR A 257 -6.51 22.50 -24.63
C THR A 257 -5.86 22.26 -23.28
N ILE A 258 -4.73 21.55 -23.29
CA ILE A 258 -3.81 21.50 -22.15
C ILE A 258 -2.72 22.52 -22.32
N ASN A 259 -2.59 23.35 -21.29
CA ASN A 259 -1.70 24.48 -21.27
C ASN A 259 -0.57 24.26 -20.27
N THR A 260 0.64 24.47 -20.75
CA THR A 260 1.86 24.32 -19.98
C THR A 260 2.76 25.54 -20.20
N SER A 261 3.44 25.96 -19.14
CA SER A 261 4.46 27.00 -19.23
C SER A 261 5.73 26.54 -18.53
N GLN A 262 6.89 26.76 -19.16
CA GLN A 262 8.21 26.50 -18.57
C GLN A 262 8.80 27.74 -17.86
N ALA A 263 8.06 28.85 -17.81
CA ALA A 263 8.58 30.13 -17.34
C ALA A 263 8.41 30.28 -15.81
N GLY A 264 9.48 29.96 -15.05
CA GLY A 264 9.66 30.47 -13.68
C GLY A 264 9.45 29.50 -12.51
N GLY A 265 9.27 28.20 -12.74
CA GLY A 265 9.06 27.21 -11.68
C GLY A 265 8.88 25.77 -12.22
N PRO A 266 8.45 24.80 -11.39
CA PRO A 266 8.02 23.49 -11.87
C PRO A 266 6.88 23.64 -12.89
N THR A 267 6.84 22.76 -13.91
CA THR A 267 5.80 22.80 -14.95
C THR A 267 4.44 22.48 -14.32
N THR A 268 3.51 23.44 -14.28
CA THR A 268 2.14 23.22 -13.82
C THR A 268 1.19 22.90 -14.97
N PHE A 269 0.08 22.21 -14.66
CA PHE A 269 -1.01 21.97 -15.59
C PHE A 269 -2.12 23.01 -15.46
N GLY A 270 -2.48 23.60 -16.61
CA GLY A 270 -3.73 24.31 -16.78
C GLY A 270 -4.52 23.77 -17.95
N THR A 271 -5.75 24.27 -18.10
CA THR A 271 -6.53 24.13 -19.33
C THR A 271 -6.91 25.53 -19.82
N ASN A 272 -7.02 25.74 -21.14
CA ASN A 272 -7.48 26.96 -21.82
C ASN A 272 -6.77 28.30 -21.45
N ASN A 273 -6.84 28.76 -20.20
CA ASN A 273 -6.27 30.01 -19.68
C ASN A 273 -5.24 29.83 -18.54
N GLN A 274 -4.55 28.68 -18.49
CA GLN A 274 -3.44 28.33 -17.56
C GLN A 274 -3.85 27.86 -16.15
N MET A 275 -5.06 28.15 -15.67
CA MET A 275 -5.65 27.52 -14.48
C MET A 275 -6.96 26.81 -14.85
N ILE A 276 -7.41 25.85 -14.04
CA ILE A 276 -8.73 25.21 -14.21
C ILE A 276 -9.81 26.16 -13.65
N THR A 277 -10.49 26.88 -14.54
CA THR A 277 -11.57 27.81 -14.18
C THR A 277 -12.92 27.11 -14.10
N GLU A 278 -13.99 27.79 -13.66
CA GLU A 278 -15.27 27.17 -13.37
C GLU A 278 -15.83 26.35 -14.56
N GLN A 279 -16.21 25.09 -14.29
CA GLN A 279 -16.69 24.10 -15.25
C GLN A 279 -15.67 23.57 -16.27
N GLU A 280 -14.43 24.06 -16.24
CA GLU A 280 -13.32 23.45 -16.96
C GLU A 280 -12.75 22.26 -16.19
N GLY A 281 -11.91 21.47 -16.85
CA GLY A 281 -11.28 20.31 -16.24
C GLY A 281 -10.23 19.66 -17.12
N ILE A 282 -9.52 18.71 -16.53
CA ILE A 282 -8.49 17.92 -17.18
C ILE A 282 -8.88 16.46 -17.05
N ARG A 283 -8.81 15.75 -18.18
CA ARG A 283 -8.97 14.30 -18.21
C ARG A 283 -7.59 13.66 -18.27
N PHE A 284 -7.38 12.69 -17.38
CA PHE A 284 -6.16 11.91 -17.29
C PHE A 284 -6.47 10.45 -17.61
N SER A 285 -5.68 9.83 -18.49
CA SER A 285 -5.76 8.41 -18.83
C SER A 285 -4.45 7.72 -18.47
N PHE A 286 -4.53 6.52 -17.93
CA PHE A 286 -3.39 5.75 -17.43
C PHE A 286 -3.09 4.64 -18.43
N VAL A 287 -1.89 4.67 -19.01
CA VAL A 287 -1.51 3.81 -20.14
C VAL A 287 -0.16 3.15 -19.94
N THR A 288 0.14 2.14 -20.76
CA THR A 288 1.45 1.48 -20.87
C THR A 288 1.78 1.24 -22.33
N GLY A 289 3.05 0.99 -22.63
CA GLY A 289 3.55 0.82 -23.98
C GLY A 289 3.52 2.12 -24.79
N ALA A 290 3.61 3.26 -24.11
CA ALA A 290 3.63 4.58 -24.75
C ALA A 290 4.85 4.71 -25.67
N ARG A 291 4.64 5.26 -26.87
CA ARG A 291 5.72 5.49 -27.83
C ARG A 291 6.67 6.57 -27.33
N GLN A 292 7.96 6.24 -27.19
CA GLN A 292 8.92 7.06 -26.45
C GLN A 292 9.18 8.44 -27.08
N ASP A 293 9.23 8.54 -28.41
CA ASP A 293 9.41 9.80 -29.14
C ASP A 293 8.17 10.70 -29.12
N MET A 294 7.00 10.15 -28.76
CA MET A 294 5.75 10.90 -28.57
C MET A 294 5.42 11.12 -27.08
N THR A 295 6.37 10.89 -26.19
CA THR A 295 6.21 11.02 -24.73
C THR A 295 7.24 12.02 -24.18
N ILE A 296 6.84 12.89 -23.26
CA ILE A 296 7.74 13.80 -22.52
C ILE A 296 8.88 12.97 -21.89
N PRO A 297 10.15 13.39 -22.03
CA PRO A 297 10.62 14.71 -22.51
C PRO A 297 10.81 14.85 -24.03
N ASN A 298 10.50 13.84 -24.83
CA ASN A 298 10.76 13.85 -26.29
C ASN A 298 9.62 14.46 -27.12
N LEU A 299 8.45 14.65 -26.53
CA LEU A 299 7.28 15.22 -27.19
C LEU A 299 7.46 16.72 -27.47
N SER A 300 7.36 17.12 -28.74
CA SER A 300 7.31 18.54 -29.12
C SER A 300 5.88 19.09 -29.15
N GLN A 301 5.74 20.42 -29.16
CA GLN A 301 4.43 21.07 -29.23
C GLN A 301 3.67 20.69 -30.51
N GLY A 302 4.34 20.69 -31.66
CA GLY A 302 3.69 20.34 -32.93
C GLY A 302 3.24 18.89 -32.99
N GLU A 303 3.91 17.98 -32.28
CA GLU A 303 3.49 16.59 -32.15
C GLU A 303 2.33 16.44 -31.15
N ALA A 304 2.33 17.24 -30.08
CA ALA A 304 1.30 17.30 -29.05
C ALA A 304 -0.04 17.88 -29.55
N ASP A 305 -0.03 18.51 -30.73
CA ASP A 305 -1.21 19.05 -31.41
C ASP A 305 -1.89 18.04 -32.36
N VAL A 306 -1.34 16.83 -32.47
CA VAL A 306 -1.78 15.81 -33.44
C VAL A 306 -2.32 14.59 -32.72
N GLU A 307 -3.62 14.33 -32.84
CA GLU A 307 -4.30 13.23 -32.13
C GLU A 307 -3.73 11.86 -32.48
N SER A 308 -3.35 11.64 -33.74
CA SER A 308 -2.76 10.37 -34.16
C SER A 308 -1.42 10.05 -33.47
N ASN A 309 -0.79 11.02 -32.80
CA ASN A 309 0.45 10.82 -32.04
C ASN A 309 0.20 10.29 -30.61
N ILE A 310 -1.05 10.14 -30.18
CA ILE A 310 -1.42 9.49 -28.93
C ILE A 310 -1.22 7.95 -29.06
N ASP A 311 0.04 7.51 -29.12
CA ASP A 311 0.43 6.12 -29.42
C ASP A 311 0.81 5.34 -28.14
N PHE A 312 -0.03 4.37 -27.79
CA PHE A 312 0.16 3.46 -26.66
C PHE A 312 -0.47 2.09 -26.96
N THR A 313 -0.10 1.04 -26.20
CA THR A 313 -0.56 -0.34 -26.48
C THR A 313 -1.38 -0.97 -25.37
N GLY A 314 -1.46 -0.35 -24.19
CA GLY A 314 -2.25 -0.87 -23.07
C GLY A 314 -2.73 0.21 -22.12
N VAL A 315 -3.67 -0.15 -21.25
CA VAL A 315 -4.18 0.69 -20.16
C VAL A 315 -3.68 0.19 -18.81
N VAL A 316 -3.52 1.10 -17.85
CA VAL A 316 -3.15 0.78 -16.47
C VAL A 316 -4.39 0.95 -15.58
N ASN A 317 -4.81 -0.16 -15.00
CA ASN A 317 -6.02 -0.21 -14.17
C ASN A 317 -5.66 0.00 -12.70
N VAL A 318 -6.28 1.00 -12.06
CA VAL A 318 -6.05 1.36 -10.65
C VAL A 318 -7.37 1.50 -9.91
N LYS A 319 -7.37 1.36 -8.57
CA LYS A 319 -8.53 1.66 -7.72
C LYS A 319 -8.43 2.98 -6.99
N THR A 320 -7.20 3.40 -6.70
CA THR A 320 -6.89 4.61 -5.93
C THR A 320 -5.94 5.48 -6.73
N VAL A 321 -6.16 6.79 -6.68
CA VAL A 321 -5.33 7.81 -7.31
C VAL A 321 -5.28 9.00 -6.36
N SER A 322 -4.17 9.73 -6.37
CA SER A 322 -4.06 10.98 -5.66
C SER A 322 -3.54 12.11 -6.54
N PHE A 323 -3.78 13.35 -6.13
CA PHE A 323 -3.28 14.53 -6.83
C PHE A 323 -3.23 15.72 -5.86
N ASP A 324 -2.27 16.61 -6.10
CA ASP A 324 -2.12 17.84 -5.34
C ASP A 324 -2.80 19.01 -6.02
N VAL A 325 -3.47 19.83 -5.22
CA VAL A 325 -3.87 21.18 -5.63
C VAL A 325 -2.78 22.14 -5.20
N VAL A 326 -2.05 22.75 -6.14
CA VAL A 326 -0.79 23.45 -5.82
C VAL A 326 -0.83 24.96 -5.96
N GLN A 327 -1.74 25.50 -6.75
CA GLN A 327 -1.95 26.94 -6.82
C GLN A 327 -3.43 27.25 -6.73
N LEU A 328 -3.73 28.31 -5.99
CA LEU A 328 -5.04 28.92 -5.86
C LEU A 328 -4.85 30.41 -5.60
N GLN A 329 -5.83 31.21 -5.97
CA GLN A 329 -5.86 32.62 -5.56
C GLN A 329 -5.85 32.72 -4.01
N SER A 330 -4.89 33.47 -3.45
CA SER A 330 -4.66 33.54 -2.00
C SER A 330 -5.92 33.94 -1.22
N GLY A 331 -6.20 33.24 -0.11
CA GLY A 331 -7.36 33.47 0.74
C GLY A 331 -8.69 32.93 0.22
N LYS A 332 -8.66 32.12 -0.86
CA LYS A 332 -9.83 31.45 -1.42
C LYS A 332 -9.74 29.93 -1.28
N SER A 333 -10.86 29.26 -1.51
CA SER A 333 -10.97 27.81 -1.67
C SER A 333 -11.63 27.46 -3.00
N ALA A 334 -11.36 26.25 -3.49
CA ALA A 334 -11.92 25.72 -4.73
C ALA A 334 -13.02 24.69 -4.46
N VAL A 335 -13.81 24.44 -5.51
CA VAL A 335 -14.71 23.30 -5.60
C VAL A 335 -14.11 22.31 -6.60
N VAL A 336 -13.74 21.12 -6.14
CA VAL A 336 -13.14 20.08 -6.99
C VAL A 336 -14.16 18.98 -7.23
N LYS A 337 -14.34 18.58 -8.48
CA LYS A 337 -15.22 17.48 -8.86
C LYS A 337 -14.43 16.39 -9.56
N ILE A 338 -14.68 15.14 -9.18
CA ILE A 338 -13.91 13.98 -9.65
C ILE A 338 -14.87 12.94 -10.23
N SER A 339 -14.63 12.52 -11.47
CA SER A 339 -15.37 11.44 -12.14
C SER A 339 -14.40 10.41 -12.68
N ALA A 340 -14.58 9.13 -12.34
CA ALA A 340 -13.71 8.03 -12.80
C ALA A 340 -14.39 7.17 -13.89
N PHE A 341 -13.56 6.64 -14.79
CA PHE A 341 -14.00 5.90 -15.97
C PHE A 341 -13.04 4.74 -16.29
N SER A 342 -13.59 3.67 -16.84
CA SER A 342 -12.85 2.59 -17.47
C SER A 342 -13.07 2.66 -18.98
N THR A 343 -11.98 2.62 -19.73
CA THR A 343 -11.96 2.66 -21.19
C THR A 343 -11.22 1.44 -21.76
N ALA A 344 -11.46 1.17 -23.05
CA ALA A 344 -10.70 0.19 -23.81
C ALA A 344 -9.32 0.75 -24.23
N VAL A 345 -8.50 -0.07 -24.89
CA VAL A 345 -7.27 0.44 -25.52
C VAL A 345 -7.65 1.11 -26.85
N GLU A 346 -7.69 2.44 -26.84
CA GLU A 346 -8.08 3.27 -27.98
C GLU A 346 -6.98 4.30 -28.25
N SER A 347 -6.09 3.98 -29.19
CA SER A 347 -4.87 4.77 -29.48
C SER A 347 -4.98 5.51 -30.81
N GLY A 348 -4.19 6.57 -30.96
CA GLY A 348 -4.18 7.45 -32.12
C GLY A 348 -5.49 8.19 -32.25
N THR A 349 -6.04 8.23 -33.46
CA THR A 349 -7.28 8.95 -33.80
C THR A 349 -8.53 8.42 -33.08
N GLN A 350 -8.45 7.25 -32.43
CA GLN A 350 -9.56 6.70 -31.66
C GLN A 350 -9.61 7.21 -30.22
N PHE A 351 -8.56 7.89 -29.73
CA PHE A 351 -8.44 8.21 -28.31
C PHE A 351 -9.53 9.18 -27.83
N ILE A 352 -9.83 10.23 -28.59
CA ILE A 352 -10.86 11.21 -28.20
C ILE A 352 -12.26 10.68 -28.53
N ASP A 353 -12.41 9.96 -29.65
CA ASP A 353 -13.63 9.22 -29.99
C ASP A 353 -14.11 8.30 -28.85
N GLY A 354 -13.14 7.65 -28.21
CA GLY A 354 -13.31 6.74 -27.07
C GLY A 354 -14.04 7.34 -25.86
N TYR A 355 -14.13 8.67 -25.77
CA TYR A 355 -14.79 9.31 -24.62
C TYR A 355 -16.30 9.04 -24.60
N ALA A 356 -16.90 8.74 -25.75
CA ALA A 356 -18.34 8.51 -25.87
C ALA A 356 -18.78 7.13 -25.35
N ASN A 357 -17.89 6.15 -25.28
CA ASN A 357 -18.14 4.76 -24.87
C ASN A 357 -17.45 4.38 -23.54
N ASP A 358 -16.83 5.34 -22.86
CA ASP A 358 -16.27 5.16 -21.53
C ASP A 358 -17.33 4.65 -20.53
N THR A 359 -16.95 3.64 -19.75
CA THR A 359 -17.80 3.12 -18.67
C THR A 359 -17.50 3.85 -17.38
N LYS A 360 -18.51 4.45 -16.77
CA LYS A 360 -18.38 5.12 -15.48
C LYS A 360 -18.04 4.15 -14.35
N VAL A 361 -17.13 4.56 -13.47
CA VAL A 361 -16.77 3.84 -12.24
C VAL A 361 -17.02 4.75 -11.04
N ASP A 362 -17.80 4.28 -10.07
CA ASP A 362 -18.22 5.09 -8.93
C ASP A 362 -17.08 5.32 -7.94
N ILE A 363 -16.91 6.57 -7.50
CA ILE A 363 -16.03 6.95 -6.38
C ILE A 363 -16.79 6.72 -5.07
N VAL A 364 -16.15 6.04 -4.12
CA VAL A 364 -16.76 5.61 -2.85
C VAL A 364 -16.06 6.13 -1.61
N SER A 365 -14.81 6.58 -1.74
CA SER A 365 -14.06 7.16 -0.64
C SER A 365 -13.18 8.29 -1.15
N VAL A 366 -13.06 9.35 -0.36
CA VAL A 366 -12.12 10.44 -0.54
C VAL A 366 -11.47 10.78 0.80
N ARG A 367 -10.16 10.96 0.78
CA ARG A 367 -9.34 11.52 1.87
C ARG A 367 -8.66 12.79 1.41
N ILE A 368 -8.57 13.76 2.31
CA ILE A 368 -7.92 15.04 2.05
C ILE A 368 -6.86 15.24 3.12
N LEU A 369 -5.62 15.45 2.68
CA LEU A 369 -4.47 15.61 3.54
C LEU A 369 -3.87 17.00 3.33
N ASN A 370 -3.24 17.56 4.37
CA ASN A 370 -2.41 18.75 4.22
C ASN A 370 -1.02 18.40 3.68
N SER A 371 -0.21 19.42 3.36
CA SER A 371 1.16 19.27 2.88
C SER A 371 2.13 18.59 3.84
N ALA A 372 1.74 18.37 5.10
CA ALA A 372 2.49 17.61 6.09
C ALA A 372 2.03 16.14 6.19
N GLY A 373 1.12 15.69 5.33
CA GLY A 373 0.58 14.32 5.34
C GLY A 373 -0.45 14.05 6.43
N THR A 374 -0.95 15.07 7.14
CA THR A 374 -2.02 14.89 8.12
C THR A 374 -3.38 14.84 7.41
N VAL A 375 -4.19 13.82 7.69
CA VAL A 375 -5.57 13.74 7.20
C VAL A 375 -6.42 14.83 7.86
N LEU A 376 -7.01 15.69 7.04
CA LEU A 376 -7.94 16.74 7.45
C LEU A 376 -9.38 16.26 7.41
N GLU A 377 -9.74 15.54 6.35
CA GLU A 377 -11.10 15.07 6.09
C GLU A 377 -11.06 13.68 5.47
N ASN A 378 -11.98 12.81 5.89
CA ASN A 378 -12.03 11.43 5.43
C ASN A 378 -13.48 10.94 5.37
N SER A 379 -14.01 10.72 4.16
CA SER A 379 -15.41 10.32 3.98
C SER A 379 -15.77 8.96 4.59
N ALA A 380 -14.76 8.13 4.90
CA ALA A 380 -14.93 6.79 5.49
C ALA A 380 -14.29 6.68 6.89
N GLY A 381 -13.78 7.79 7.45
CA GLY A 381 -13.05 7.81 8.71
C GLY A 381 -13.59 8.82 9.72
N PRO A 382 -12.93 8.93 10.89
CA PRO A 382 -13.35 9.85 11.94
C PRO A 382 -12.89 11.30 11.72
N GLU A 383 -11.95 11.56 10.80
CA GLU A 383 -11.43 12.90 10.53
C GLU A 383 -12.48 13.77 9.83
N ASN A 384 -12.75 14.95 10.39
CA ASN A 384 -13.81 15.85 9.94
C ASN A 384 -13.41 17.32 10.16
N ASP A 385 -12.94 17.99 9.11
CA ASP A 385 -12.63 19.42 9.15
C ASP A 385 -13.89 20.18 8.71
N PRO A 386 -14.50 21.02 9.58
CA PRO A 386 -15.74 21.71 9.26
C PRO A 386 -15.64 22.70 8.08
N GLY A 387 -14.43 23.05 7.65
CA GLY A 387 -14.17 23.88 6.47
C GLY A 387 -14.12 23.09 5.15
N ILE A 388 -14.16 21.76 5.20
CA ILE A 388 -14.07 20.87 4.03
C ILE A 388 -15.36 20.07 3.91
N GLY A 389 -15.88 19.93 2.70
CA GLY A 389 -17.08 19.15 2.43
C GLY A 389 -16.80 18.09 1.38
N ILE A 390 -17.24 16.85 1.62
CA ILE A 390 -17.20 15.75 0.66
C ILE A 390 -18.63 15.28 0.40
N THR A 391 -19.04 15.27 -0.86
CA THR A 391 -20.35 14.77 -1.27
C THR A 391 -20.23 13.81 -2.44
N PHE A 392 -21.02 12.75 -2.43
CA PHE A 392 -21.12 11.78 -3.53
C PHE A 392 -22.50 11.86 -4.16
N ALA A 393 -22.55 12.10 -5.47
CA ALA A 393 -23.80 12.13 -6.21
C ALA A 393 -23.63 11.32 -7.51
N ASN A 394 -24.45 10.27 -7.66
CA ASN A 394 -24.37 9.36 -8.81
C ASN A 394 -22.92 8.87 -9.04
N GLY A 395 -22.15 8.50 -8.02
CA GLY A 395 -20.76 8.02 -8.19
C GLY A 395 -19.70 9.08 -8.50
N VAL A 396 -20.05 10.36 -8.48
CA VAL A 396 -19.13 11.50 -8.64
C VAL A 396 -18.87 12.14 -7.29
N ALA A 397 -17.60 12.38 -6.95
CA ALA A 397 -17.22 13.12 -5.74
C ALA A 397 -17.19 14.62 -6.04
N THR A 398 -17.78 15.44 -5.15
CA THR A 398 -17.67 16.90 -5.16
C THR A 398 -17.15 17.37 -3.81
N LEU A 399 -16.03 18.08 -3.85
CA LEU A 399 -15.25 18.53 -2.72
C LEU A 399 -15.31 20.05 -2.63
N THR A 400 -15.62 20.59 -1.46
CA THR A 400 -15.66 22.04 -1.21
C THR A 400 -14.63 22.42 -0.16
N GLY A 401 -14.12 23.65 -0.20
CA GLY A 401 -13.18 24.13 0.81
C GLY A 401 -11.72 23.75 0.56
N ILE A 402 -11.41 23.25 -0.65
CA ILE A 402 -10.07 22.81 -1.03
C ILE A 402 -9.13 24.01 -1.18
N LYS A 403 -7.92 23.91 -0.62
CA LYS A 403 -6.90 24.97 -0.64
C LYS A 403 -5.63 24.46 -1.31
N ALA A 404 -4.76 25.38 -1.72
CA ALA A 404 -3.43 25.04 -2.19
C ALA A 404 -2.62 24.28 -1.11
N GLY A 405 -1.87 23.26 -1.53
CA GLY A 405 -1.12 22.33 -0.69
C GLY A 405 -1.95 21.20 -0.11
N TYR A 406 -3.21 21.01 -0.55
CA TYR A 406 -4.00 19.82 -0.18
C TYR A 406 -3.76 18.69 -1.18
N LEU A 407 -3.48 17.50 -0.63
CA LEU A 407 -3.44 16.25 -1.35
C LEU A 407 -4.82 15.60 -1.27
N ILE A 408 -5.39 15.24 -2.41
CA ILE A 408 -6.68 14.54 -2.49
C ILE A 408 -6.41 13.11 -2.93
N GLU A 409 -6.88 12.15 -2.16
CA GLU A 409 -6.87 10.73 -2.50
C GLU A 409 -8.31 10.25 -2.68
N TYR A 410 -8.58 9.47 -3.72
CA TYR A 410 -9.91 8.87 -3.90
C TYR A 410 -9.82 7.39 -4.24
N THR A 411 -10.84 6.64 -3.85
CA THR A 411 -10.98 5.20 -4.14
C THR A 411 -12.30 4.92 -4.85
N THR A 412 -12.25 3.98 -5.78
CA THR A 412 -13.37 3.59 -6.65
C THR A 412 -13.90 2.18 -6.34
N THR A 413 -15.14 1.91 -6.75
CA THR A 413 -15.81 0.59 -6.62
C THR A 413 -15.10 -0.53 -7.36
N ALA A 414 -14.61 -0.25 -8.56
CA ALA A 414 -13.89 -1.17 -9.44
C ALA A 414 -12.60 -0.51 -9.94
N VAL A 415 -11.75 -1.25 -10.65
CA VAL A 415 -10.60 -0.62 -11.29
C VAL A 415 -11.06 0.34 -12.40
N HIS A 416 -10.34 1.44 -12.55
CA HIS A 416 -10.54 2.45 -13.58
C HIS A 416 -9.19 2.82 -14.19
N ASN A 417 -9.19 3.41 -15.38
CA ASN A 417 -7.98 3.78 -16.11
C ASN A 417 -8.04 5.20 -16.67
N ARG A 418 -9.05 5.97 -16.26
CA ARG A 418 -9.26 7.35 -16.66
C ARG A 418 -10.01 8.12 -15.58
N VAL A 419 -9.67 9.38 -15.38
CA VAL A 419 -10.33 10.29 -14.45
C VAL A 419 -10.48 11.67 -15.06
N LEU A 420 -11.60 12.33 -14.78
CA LEU A 420 -11.85 13.74 -15.06
C LEU A 420 -11.85 14.51 -13.73
N ILE A 421 -10.95 15.49 -13.62
CA ILE A 421 -10.87 16.43 -12.50
C ILE A 421 -11.32 17.79 -13.01
N GLU A 422 -12.34 18.36 -12.37
CA GLU A 422 -12.99 19.60 -12.81
C GLU A 422 -13.05 20.62 -11.68
N ASN A 423 -13.13 21.90 -12.05
CA ASN A 423 -13.67 22.91 -11.15
C ASN A 423 -15.20 22.79 -11.15
N GLY A 424 -15.73 22.31 -10.03
CA GLY A 424 -17.16 22.07 -9.83
C GLY A 424 -17.98 23.33 -9.56
N ALA A 425 -17.36 24.51 -9.49
CA ALA A 425 -18.07 25.75 -9.25
C ALA A 425 -18.98 26.14 -10.41
N ALA A 426 -20.05 26.87 -10.10
CA ALA A 426 -20.95 27.41 -11.13
C ALA A 426 -20.30 28.64 -11.79
N LEU A 427 -20.51 28.83 -13.10
CA LEU A 427 -19.97 29.99 -13.87
C LEU A 427 -20.38 31.36 -13.31
N ASN A 428 -21.45 31.42 -12.52
CA ASN A 428 -21.94 32.65 -11.90
C ASN A 428 -21.67 32.71 -10.39
N ALA A 429 -20.83 31.83 -9.86
CA ALA A 429 -20.49 31.78 -8.45
C ALA A 429 -19.81 33.09 -8.02
N ARG A 430 -20.07 33.52 -6.78
CA ARG A 430 -19.53 34.77 -6.21
C ARG A 430 -18.93 34.49 -4.84
N GLY A 431 -17.89 35.24 -4.49
CA GLY A 431 -17.21 35.12 -3.20
C GLY A 431 -15.84 34.49 -3.31
N ASN A 432 -15.43 33.79 -2.24
CA ASN A 432 -14.08 33.26 -2.08
C ASN A 432 -14.03 31.72 -2.06
N GLU A 433 -15.12 31.04 -2.41
CA GLU A 433 -15.29 29.59 -2.25
C GLU A 433 -15.35 28.84 -3.60
N HIS A 434 -14.77 29.44 -4.64
CA HIS A 434 -14.90 28.98 -6.03
C HIS A 434 -13.65 29.24 -6.89
N ALA A 435 -12.50 29.40 -6.26
CA ALA A 435 -11.30 29.83 -6.96
C ALA A 435 -10.82 28.85 -8.03
N ASP A 436 -10.26 29.43 -9.09
CA ASP A 436 -9.45 28.73 -10.08
C ASP A 436 -8.25 28.07 -9.40
N PHE A 437 -7.83 26.92 -9.92
CA PHE A 437 -6.73 26.17 -9.35
C PHE A 437 -5.85 25.48 -10.39
N ASP A 438 -4.61 25.23 -9.99
CA ASP A 438 -3.67 24.36 -10.70
C ASP A 438 -3.47 23.05 -9.95
N ILE A 439 -3.16 22.01 -10.71
CA ILE A 439 -2.71 20.73 -10.19
C ILE A 439 -1.27 20.48 -10.63
N ASP A 440 -0.45 19.92 -9.73
CA ASP A 440 0.99 19.65 -9.99
C ASP A 440 1.21 18.32 -10.71
N GLY A 441 0.11 17.71 -11.14
CA GLY A 441 0.07 16.39 -11.74
C GLY A 441 -0.67 15.38 -10.88
N LEU A 442 -0.99 14.26 -11.52
CA LEU A 442 -1.54 13.09 -10.85
C LEU A 442 -0.42 12.23 -10.32
N HIS A 443 -0.64 11.70 -9.12
CA HIS A 443 0.10 10.58 -8.59
C HIS A 443 -0.73 9.33 -8.79
N LEU A 444 -0.24 8.41 -9.62
CA LEU A 444 -0.81 7.08 -9.62
C LEU A 444 -0.29 6.37 -8.38
N PHE A 445 -1.21 5.88 -7.54
CA PHE A 445 -0.89 4.77 -6.65
C PHE A 445 -0.64 3.54 -7.53
N GLN A 446 0.56 3.46 -8.10
CA GLN A 446 1.03 2.18 -8.59
C GLN A 446 1.50 1.43 -7.36
N ALA A 447 0.75 0.40 -6.97
CA ALA A 447 1.24 -0.61 -6.06
C ALA A 447 2.50 -1.24 -6.69
N SER A 448 3.67 -0.65 -6.43
CA SER A 448 4.94 -1.25 -6.81
C SER A 448 5.26 -2.31 -5.76
N ILE A 449 4.49 -3.41 -5.80
CA ILE A 449 4.53 -4.59 -4.92
C ILE A 449 5.85 -5.37 -5.06
N THR A 450 6.97 -4.70 -4.79
CA THR A 450 8.17 -5.44 -4.44
C THR A 450 7.88 -6.06 -3.09
N SER A 451 7.91 -7.39 -3.05
CA SER A 451 7.71 -8.17 -1.84
C SER A 451 8.94 -9.02 -1.61
N THR A 452 9.36 -9.12 -0.36
CA THR A 452 10.36 -10.09 0.06
C THR A 452 9.70 -11.04 1.06
N GLU A 453 10.01 -12.33 0.94
CA GLU A 453 9.56 -13.33 1.90
C GLU A 453 10.22 -13.01 3.24
N ILE A 454 9.44 -13.11 4.32
CA ILE A 454 9.93 -12.82 5.67
C ILE A 454 9.48 -13.85 6.71
N GLY A 455 8.52 -14.69 6.35
CA GLY A 455 7.97 -15.70 7.25
C GLY A 455 8.97 -16.76 7.66
N SER A 456 10.01 -17.01 6.84
CA SER A 456 11.14 -17.88 7.21
C SER A 456 12.10 -17.29 8.24
N GLN A 457 11.92 -16.01 8.63
CA GLN A 457 12.65 -15.36 9.74
C GLN A 457 11.77 -15.22 10.99
N MET A 458 10.51 -15.65 10.94
CA MET A 458 9.55 -15.53 12.04
C MET A 458 9.37 -16.91 12.68
N ASN A 459 10.15 -17.16 13.71
CA ASN A 459 10.27 -18.47 14.34
C ASN A 459 9.57 -18.48 15.70
N PHE A 460 8.95 -19.62 16.00
CA PHE A 460 8.38 -19.94 17.30
C PHE A 460 8.97 -21.26 17.76
N GLU A 461 9.53 -21.31 18.97
CA GLU A 461 10.16 -22.51 19.54
C GLU A 461 9.36 -23.06 20.72
N ASP A 462 9.34 -24.39 20.84
CA ASP A 462 8.49 -25.14 21.77
C ASP A 462 8.91 -24.90 23.23
N ASP A 463 7.96 -24.94 24.16
CA ASP A 463 8.28 -24.83 25.59
C ASP A 463 8.79 -26.14 26.20
N THR A 464 8.94 -27.20 25.38
CA THR A 464 8.61 -28.59 25.75
C THR A 464 8.65 -28.84 27.25
N PRO A 465 7.55 -29.31 27.87
CA PRO A 465 7.48 -29.39 29.31
C PRO A 465 8.60 -30.28 29.85
N THR A 466 9.64 -29.64 30.40
CA THR A 466 10.73 -30.37 31.04
C THR A 466 10.18 -30.87 32.36
N ALA A 467 9.87 -32.16 32.44
CA ALA A 467 9.57 -32.82 33.72
C ALA A 467 10.83 -32.75 34.61
N THR A 468 10.99 -31.65 35.34
CA THR A 468 12.07 -31.44 36.30
C THR A 468 11.74 -32.17 37.59
N GLY A 469 11.75 -33.49 37.51
CA GLY A 469 11.60 -34.38 38.64
C GLY A 469 12.17 -35.76 38.32
N THR A 470 12.88 -36.36 39.26
CA THR A 470 13.09 -37.80 39.22
C THR A 470 11.72 -38.44 39.15
N ALA A 471 11.44 -39.28 38.15
CA ALA A 471 10.23 -40.08 38.13
C ALA A 471 10.11 -40.78 39.50
N VAL A 472 9.15 -40.36 40.32
CA VAL A 472 8.89 -41.02 41.59
C VAL A 472 8.22 -42.33 41.21
N THR A 473 9.01 -43.40 41.11
CA THR A 473 8.49 -44.76 41.12
C THR A 473 8.02 -45.08 42.54
N GLY A 474 7.02 -44.34 43.02
CA GLY A 474 6.24 -44.73 44.18
C GLY A 474 5.13 -45.64 43.69
N THR A 475 5.07 -46.85 44.20
CA THR A 475 3.86 -47.66 44.14
C THR A 475 2.79 -46.92 44.94
N VAL A 476 1.68 -46.56 44.32
CA VAL A 476 0.52 -46.05 45.04
C VAL A 476 -0.18 -47.22 45.72
N ASP A 477 -0.25 -47.19 47.05
CA ASP A 477 -1.12 -48.08 47.81
C ASP A 477 -2.51 -47.44 47.91
N GLU A 478 -3.47 -48.07 47.23
CA GLU A 478 -4.86 -47.62 47.16
C GLU A 478 -5.73 -48.27 48.24
N ASP A 479 -5.17 -49.10 49.14
CA ASP A 479 -5.90 -49.86 50.17
C ASP A 479 -6.60 -48.96 51.19
N GLY A 480 -6.13 -47.71 51.33
CA GLY A 480 -6.75 -46.69 52.16
C GLY A 480 -7.96 -45.99 51.53
N LEU A 481 -8.23 -46.19 50.23
CA LEU A 481 -9.28 -45.49 49.48
C LEU A 481 -10.55 -46.34 49.34
N ALA A 482 -11.70 -45.65 49.27
CA ALA A 482 -12.98 -46.31 49.05
C ALA A 482 -12.97 -47.02 47.69
N ASN A 483 -13.03 -48.35 47.71
CA ASN A 483 -12.91 -49.29 46.57
C ASN A 483 -11.48 -49.69 46.17
N GLY A 484 -10.47 -49.47 47.01
CA GLY A 484 -9.15 -50.11 46.86
C GLY A 484 -9.26 -51.65 46.91
N ILE A 485 -8.42 -52.33 46.13
CA ILE A 485 -8.35 -53.80 46.08
C ILE A 485 -7.04 -54.24 46.75
N ALA A 486 -7.13 -54.71 47.99
CA ALA A 486 -5.99 -55.26 48.72
C ALA A 486 -5.30 -56.40 47.97
N GLY A 487 -3.99 -56.27 47.74
CA GLY A 487 -3.16 -57.24 47.03
C GLY A 487 -3.16 -57.08 45.50
N GLY A 488 -3.44 -55.89 44.99
CA GLY A 488 -3.43 -55.53 43.58
C GLY A 488 -2.04 -55.59 42.94
N THR A 489 -1.99 -55.59 41.61
CA THR A 489 -0.74 -55.46 40.87
C THR A 489 -0.15 -54.07 41.10
N GLY A 490 0.87 -53.98 41.95
CA GLY A 490 1.50 -52.72 42.36
C GLY A 490 1.74 -52.62 43.87
N ASP A 491 1.06 -53.44 44.68
CA ASP A 491 1.13 -53.36 46.13
C ASP A 491 2.45 -53.90 46.69
N VAL A 492 2.94 -53.25 47.75
CA VAL A 492 4.14 -53.66 48.49
C VAL A 492 3.71 -54.28 49.81
N THR A 493 4.22 -55.46 50.14
CA THR A 493 3.86 -56.16 51.38
C THR A 493 4.38 -55.39 52.61
N GLY A 494 3.48 -54.80 53.39
CA GLY A 494 3.78 -54.25 54.72
C GLY A 494 3.66 -52.73 54.87
N GLU A 495 3.10 -52.03 53.88
CA GLU A 495 2.48 -50.71 54.10
C GLU A 495 0.98 -50.85 54.38
#